data_AF-A0A8H3D0V4-F1
#
_entry.id   AF-A0A8H3D0V4-F1
#
_cell.length_a   1.000
_cell.length_b   1.000
_cell.length_c   1.000
_cell.angle_alpha   90.00
_cell.angle_beta   90.00
_cell.angle_gamma   90.00
#
_symmetry.space_group_name_H-M   'P 1'
#
loop_
_entity.id
_entity.type
_entity.pdbx_description
1 polymer ?
#
loop_
_entity_poly.entity_id
_entity_poly.type
_entity_poly.pdbx_seq_one_letter_code
_entity_poly.pdbx_strand_id
1 'polypeptide(L)'
;MTKSASFWRTCASLIPLILILPWITSKIHYELPTPVVELTNPQTGLPQISESQILSHVRVLSEEIGFRTVGTKEHALGDAWLLDQVKKLRDQCEEAVNQTPGRKLECEVWRQQGSGTHRFDMMNKRVYKNYVDLSNIIVRVSDGTAEGKKHAVLVNSHLDSTLPSPGAADDAVSVGVMLECIRVLTQTPDWQPVHSIIFLFNNAEESLQDGSHLYATQHFTAHTVRAMINLEAAGLS
;
A
#
# COMPACT_ATOMS: atom_id res chain seq x y z
N MET A 1 -30.04 -1.56 -61.61
CA MET A 1 -29.91 -0.45 -60.64
C MET A 1 -30.55 -0.88 -59.32
N THR A 2 -29.81 -1.36 -58.30
CA THR A 2 -30.34 -1.58 -56.91
C THR A 2 -29.27 -1.92 -55.84
N LYS A 3 -27.97 -2.08 -56.16
CA LYS A 3 -26.98 -2.52 -55.15
C LYS A 3 -26.49 -1.44 -54.16
N SER A 4 -26.60 -0.16 -54.49
CA SER A 4 -26.06 0.95 -53.66
C SER A 4 -26.84 1.19 -52.35
N ALA A 5 -28.18 1.05 -52.38
CA ALA A 5 -29.02 1.34 -51.21
C ALA A 5 -28.84 0.34 -50.04
N SER A 6 -28.37 -0.88 -50.33
CA SER A 6 -28.10 -1.90 -49.32
C SER A 6 -26.89 -1.56 -48.47
N PHE A 7 -25.81 -1.07 -49.09
CA PHE A 7 -24.55 -0.75 -48.40
C PHE A 7 -24.72 0.41 -47.41
N TRP A 8 -25.39 1.48 -47.82
CA TRP A 8 -25.65 2.63 -46.95
C TRP A 8 -26.57 2.31 -45.76
N ARG A 9 -27.53 1.40 -45.94
CA ARG A 9 -28.37 0.91 -44.83
C ARG A 9 -27.58 0.06 -43.83
N THR A 10 -26.69 -0.80 -44.33
CA THR A 10 -25.80 -1.60 -43.46
C THR A 10 -24.78 -0.72 -42.72
N CYS A 11 -24.18 0.27 -43.39
CA CYS A 11 -23.28 1.23 -42.76
C CYS A 11 -24.02 2.08 -41.71
N ALA A 12 -25.21 2.59 -42.03
CA ALA A 12 -26.02 3.37 -41.08
C ALA A 12 -26.44 2.54 -39.84
N SER A 13 -26.70 1.23 -40.00
CA SER A 13 -27.01 0.34 -38.86
C SER A 13 -25.82 0.05 -37.94
N LEU A 14 -24.58 0.28 -38.40
CA LEU A 14 -23.37 0.07 -37.60
C LEU A 14 -22.89 1.35 -36.89
N ILE A 15 -23.37 2.53 -37.28
CA ILE A 15 -23.04 3.81 -36.64
C ILE A 15 -23.35 3.82 -35.12
N PRO A 16 -24.50 3.31 -34.64
CA PRO A 16 -24.76 3.19 -33.21
C PRO A 16 -23.72 2.32 -32.49
N LEU A 17 -23.29 1.22 -33.11
CA LEU A 17 -22.28 0.32 -32.55
C LEU A 17 -20.88 0.96 -32.52
N ILE A 18 -20.55 1.82 -33.47
CA ILE A 18 -19.23 2.45 -33.57
C ILE A 18 -19.15 3.76 -32.79
N LEU A 19 -20.27 4.45 -32.53
CA LEU A 19 -20.27 5.73 -31.80
C LEU A 19 -20.89 5.61 -30.41
N ILE A 20 -22.04 4.95 -30.28
CA ILE A 20 -22.76 4.88 -29.00
C ILE A 20 -22.08 3.88 -28.07
N LEU A 21 -21.62 2.72 -28.57
CA LEU A 21 -20.94 1.77 -27.70
C LEU A 21 -19.60 2.33 -27.16
N PRO A 22 -18.71 2.96 -27.96
CA PRO A 22 -17.54 3.64 -27.41
C PRO A 22 -17.88 4.82 -26.50
N TRP A 23 -18.95 5.55 -26.77
CA TRP A 23 -19.39 6.65 -25.90
C TRP A 23 -19.92 6.14 -24.54
N ILE A 24 -20.76 5.11 -24.53
CA ILE A 24 -21.27 4.47 -23.31
C ILE A 24 -20.13 3.81 -22.55
N THR A 25 -19.28 3.04 -23.23
CA THR A 25 -18.13 2.39 -22.59
C THR A 25 -17.14 3.41 -22.04
N SER A 26 -16.88 4.51 -22.75
CA SER A 26 -16.08 5.63 -22.23
C SER A 26 -16.75 6.27 -21.00
N LYS A 27 -18.06 6.53 -21.06
CA LYS A 27 -18.81 7.07 -19.92
C LYS A 27 -18.72 6.15 -18.69
N ILE A 28 -19.00 4.86 -18.85
CA ILE A 28 -18.92 3.87 -17.77
C ILE A 28 -17.47 3.70 -17.28
N HIS A 29 -16.49 3.72 -18.19
CA HIS A 29 -15.08 3.56 -17.85
C HIS A 29 -14.54 4.73 -17.02
N TYR A 30 -15.02 5.96 -17.27
CA TYR A 30 -14.63 7.17 -16.54
C TYR A 30 -15.66 7.59 -15.46
N GLU A 31 -16.74 6.84 -15.27
CA GLU A 31 -17.65 7.00 -14.14
C GLU A 31 -17.01 6.40 -12.89
N LEU A 32 -16.14 7.20 -12.26
CA LEU A 32 -15.55 6.88 -10.98
C LEU A 32 -16.48 7.36 -9.85
N PRO A 33 -16.55 6.62 -8.72
CA PRO A 33 -17.19 7.12 -7.51
C PRO A 33 -16.63 8.48 -7.11
N THR A 34 -17.45 9.33 -6.50
CA THR A 34 -16.96 10.58 -5.93
C THR A 34 -15.98 10.26 -4.80
N PRO A 35 -14.79 10.90 -4.79
CA PRO A 35 -13.75 10.58 -3.83
C PRO A 35 -14.19 10.92 -2.41
N VAL A 36 -13.89 10.03 -1.46
CA VAL A 36 -14.14 10.32 -0.04
C VAL A 36 -12.98 11.16 0.49
N VAL A 37 -13.25 12.43 0.81
CA VAL A 37 -12.19 13.38 1.21
C VAL A 37 -12.10 13.63 2.72
N GLU A 38 -13.19 13.41 3.46
CA GLU A 38 -13.25 13.68 4.90
C GLU A 38 -12.62 12.55 5.72
N LEU A 39 -11.84 12.90 6.75
CA LEU A 39 -11.19 11.93 7.65
C LEU A 39 -12.18 11.13 8.51
N THR A 40 -13.35 11.71 8.74
CA THR A 40 -14.47 11.12 9.50
C THR A 40 -15.74 11.23 8.68
N ASN A 41 -16.56 10.19 8.75
CA ASN A 41 -17.84 10.16 8.09
C ASN A 41 -18.80 11.20 8.73
N PRO A 42 -19.33 12.17 7.98
CA PRO A 42 -20.15 13.24 8.56
C PRO A 42 -21.47 12.77 9.19
N GLN A 43 -21.96 11.58 8.80
CA GLN A 43 -23.23 11.03 9.30
C GLN A 43 -23.04 10.18 10.55
N THR A 44 -21.99 9.38 10.61
CA THR A 44 -21.73 8.44 11.71
C THR A 44 -20.72 8.97 12.73
N GLY A 45 -19.92 9.97 12.37
CA GLY A 45 -18.81 10.47 13.18
C GLY A 45 -17.61 9.51 13.28
N LEU A 46 -17.66 8.35 12.61
CA LEU A 46 -16.60 7.35 12.66
C LEU A 46 -15.45 7.70 11.69
N PRO A 47 -14.20 7.30 11.99
CA PRO A 47 -13.12 7.39 11.02
C PRO A 47 -13.46 6.64 9.75
N GLN A 48 -13.12 7.20 8.60
CA GLN A 48 -13.26 6.57 7.30
C GLN A 48 -11.99 6.80 6.47
N ILE A 49 -11.77 5.98 5.45
CA ILE A 49 -10.65 6.18 4.51
C ILE A 49 -10.84 7.53 3.82
N SER A 50 -9.78 8.33 3.78
CA SER A 50 -9.76 9.60 3.07
C SER A 50 -8.78 9.55 1.90
N GLU A 51 -9.31 9.64 0.68
CA GLU A 51 -8.53 9.72 -0.55
C GLU A 51 -7.66 10.98 -0.59
N SER A 52 -8.14 12.10 -0.02
CA SER A 52 -7.34 13.33 0.05
C SER A 52 -6.11 13.14 0.96
N GLN A 53 -6.26 12.39 2.05
CA GLN A 53 -5.17 12.04 2.95
C GLN A 53 -4.18 11.08 2.28
N ILE A 54 -4.65 10.04 1.58
CA ILE A 54 -3.80 9.14 0.78
C ILE A 54 -3.00 9.94 -0.24
N LEU A 55 -3.66 10.78 -1.03
CA LEU A 55 -3.00 11.58 -2.07
C LEU A 55 -2.01 12.59 -1.48
N SER A 56 -2.23 13.09 -0.26
CA SER A 56 -1.25 13.93 0.43
C SER A 56 0.06 13.18 0.73
N HIS A 57 -0.03 11.91 1.13
CA HIS A 57 1.14 11.06 1.34
C HIS A 57 1.83 10.73 0.01
N VAL A 58 1.06 10.42 -1.04
CA VAL A 58 1.58 10.18 -2.40
C VAL A 58 2.34 11.39 -2.91
N ARG A 59 1.82 12.60 -2.71
CA ARG A 59 2.47 13.84 -3.11
C ARG A 59 3.82 14.03 -2.43
N VAL A 60 3.91 13.81 -1.12
CA VAL A 60 5.19 13.92 -0.41
C VAL A 60 6.20 12.91 -0.94
N LEU A 61 5.79 11.65 -1.10
CA LEU A 61 6.70 10.60 -1.56
C LEU A 61 7.15 10.82 -3.01
N SER A 62 6.23 11.11 -3.92
CA SER A 62 6.50 11.12 -5.37
C SER A 62 6.84 12.49 -5.96
N GLU A 63 6.34 13.59 -5.40
CA GLU A 63 6.62 14.95 -5.91
C GLU A 63 7.66 15.68 -5.07
N GLU A 64 7.56 15.64 -3.74
CA GLU A 64 8.45 16.40 -2.86
C GLU A 64 9.79 15.69 -2.63
N ILE A 65 9.75 14.38 -2.36
CA ILE A 65 10.95 13.54 -2.21
C ILE A 65 11.43 13.03 -3.56
N GLY A 66 10.53 12.50 -4.39
CA GLY A 66 10.84 12.07 -5.75
C GLY A 66 11.34 10.63 -5.84
N PHE A 67 12.48 10.43 -6.52
CA PHE A 67 12.99 9.11 -6.92
C PHE A 67 13.66 8.37 -5.74
N ARG A 68 12.91 7.51 -5.06
CA ARG A 68 13.34 6.79 -3.85
C ARG A 68 14.13 5.51 -4.18
N THR A 69 15.02 5.58 -5.16
CA THR A 69 15.87 4.45 -5.55
C THR A 69 16.82 4.07 -4.41
N VAL A 70 16.87 2.78 -4.09
CA VAL A 70 17.62 2.27 -2.93
C VAL A 70 19.04 2.83 -2.87
N GLY A 71 19.41 3.40 -1.72
CA GLY A 71 20.74 3.95 -1.46
C GLY A 71 20.94 5.40 -1.91
N THR A 72 19.95 6.05 -2.53
CA THR A 72 19.98 7.50 -2.80
C THR A 72 19.64 8.32 -1.55
N LYS A 73 19.85 9.64 -1.64
CA LYS A 73 19.44 10.57 -0.59
C LYS A 73 17.93 10.58 -0.42
N GLU A 74 17.20 10.57 -1.53
CA GLU A 74 15.75 10.60 -1.61
C GLU A 74 15.15 9.33 -0.97
N HIS A 75 15.79 8.17 -1.17
CA HIS A 75 15.43 6.94 -0.47
C HIS A 75 15.55 7.09 1.06
N ALA A 76 16.67 7.62 1.54
CA ALA A 76 16.86 7.86 2.98
C ALA A 76 15.86 8.89 3.55
N LEU A 77 15.49 9.91 2.79
CA LEU A 77 14.45 10.88 3.16
C LEU A 77 13.07 10.23 3.22
N GLY A 78 12.74 9.35 2.27
CA GLY A 78 11.50 8.58 2.26
C GLY A 78 11.38 7.66 3.49
N ASP A 79 12.44 6.92 3.81
CA ASP A 79 12.52 6.04 4.98
C ASP A 79 12.34 6.84 6.28
N ALA A 80 13.04 7.96 6.43
CA ALA A 80 12.92 8.82 7.60
C ALA A 80 11.52 9.45 7.74
N TRP A 81 10.93 9.92 6.63
CA TRP A 81 9.59 10.48 6.61
C TRP A 81 8.54 9.43 7.00
N LEU A 82 8.61 8.23 6.41
CA LEU A 82 7.65 7.17 6.72
C LEU A 82 7.76 6.75 8.18
N LEU A 83 8.97 6.64 8.72
CA LEU A 83 9.20 6.33 10.13
C LEU A 83 8.54 7.34 11.05
N ASP A 84 8.60 8.64 10.70
CA ASP A 84 7.92 9.70 11.44
C ASP A 84 6.39 9.55 11.37
N GLN A 85 5.83 9.23 10.19
CA GLN A 85 4.39 9.01 10.05
C GLN A 85 3.89 7.82 10.88
N VAL A 86 4.57 6.68 10.84
CA VAL A 86 4.14 5.50 11.61
C VAL A 86 4.31 5.70 13.12
N LYS A 87 5.30 6.48 13.56
CA LYS A 87 5.46 6.85 14.97
C LYS A 87 4.32 7.75 15.44
N LYS A 88 3.91 8.73 14.62
CA LYS A 88 2.72 9.55 14.93
C LYS A 88 1.45 8.69 15.04
N LEU A 89 1.25 7.74 14.14
CA LEU A 89 0.11 6.82 14.20
C LEU A 89 0.15 5.92 15.44
N ARG A 90 1.34 5.45 15.84
CA ARG A 90 1.52 4.73 17.11
C ARG A 90 1.14 5.61 18.30
N ASP A 91 1.63 6.85 18.36
CA ASP A 91 1.33 7.76 19.48
C ASP A 91 -0.17 8.05 19.56
N GLN A 92 -0.83 8.21 18.42
CA GLN A 92 -2.31 8.34 18.35
C GLN A 92 -3.03 7.07 18.81
N CYS A 93 -2.49 5.89 18.52
CA CYS A 93 -3.03 4.61 18.97
C CYS A 93 -2.91 4.47 20.50
N GLU A 94 -1.76 4.82 21.08
CA GLU A 94 -1.54 4.84 22.53
C GLU A 94 -2.50 5.81 23.24
N GLU A 95 -2.66 7.02 22.70
CA GLU A 95 -3.60 8.02 23.23
C GLU A 95 -5.05 7.50 23.18
N ALA A 96 -5.45 6.86 22.08
CA ALA A 96 -6.79 6.31 21.92
C ALA A 96 -7.09 5.15 22.89
N VAL A 97 -6.07 4.40 23.31
CA VAL A 97 -6.17 3.38 24.37
C VAL A 97 -6.29 4.05 25.75
N ASN A 98 -5.48 5.07 26.03
CA ASN A 98 -5.51 5.79 27.31
C ASN A 98 -6.85 6.48 27.57
N GLN A 99 -7.50 6.98 26.53
CA GLN A 99 -8.81 7.63 26.63
C GLN A 99 -9.98 6.65 26.82
N THR A 100 -9.81 5.37 26.51
CA THR A 100 -10.89 4.38 26.52
C THR A 100 -10.56 3.20 27.45
N PRO A 101 -10.96 3.24 28.73
CA PRO A 101 -10.66 2.18 29.68
C PRO A 101 -11.13 0.81 29.19
N GLY A 102 -10.22 -0.17 29.19
CA GLY A 102 -10.51 -1.55 28.76
C GLY A 102 -10.40 -1.79 27.25
N ARG A 103 -9.99 -0.79 26.46
CA ARG A 103 -9.71 -0.98 25.03
C ARG A 103 -8.48 -1.86 24.84
N LYS A 104 -8.67 -3.00 24.16
CA LYS A 104 -7.58 -3.93 23.82
C LYS A 104 -7.01 -3.58 22.46
N LEU A 105 -5.99 -2.76 22.47
CA LEU A 105 -5.27 -2.34 21.27
C LEU A 105 -3.82 -2.04 21.66
N GLU A 106 -2.89 -2.50 20.83
CA GLU A 106 -1.47 -2.20 20.96
C GLU A 106 -0.89 -2.03 19.56
N CYS A 107 -0.17 -0.93 19.38
CA CYS A 107 0.53 -0.60 18.15
C CYS A 107 2.03 -0.60 18.43
N GLU A 108 2.78 -1.50 17.77
CA GLU A 108 4.22 -1.58 17.90
C GLU A 108 4.87 -1.20 16.57
N VAL A 109 6.02 -0.49 16.63
CA VAL A 109 6.74 -0.01 15.45
C VAL A 109 8.20 -0.40 15.54
N TRP A 110 8.73 -0.97 14.46
CA TRP A 110 10.16 -1.27 14.30
C TRP A 110 10.69 -0.72 12.99
N ARG A 111 11.89 -0.16 13.05
CA ARG A 111 12.74 0.03 11.88
C ARG A 111 13.73 -1.12 11.84
N GLN A 112 13.45 -2.11 11.02
CA GLN A 112 14.38 -3.22 10.79
C GLN A 112 15.57 -2.70 9.99
N GLN A 113 16.76 -3.20 10.30
CA GLN A 113 17.97 -2.98 9.51
C GLN A 113 18.78 -4.26 9.48
N GLY A 114 19.28 -4.65 8.31
CA GLY A 114 20.02 -5.90 8.18
C GLY A 114 20.70 -6.10 6.83
N SER A 115 21.58 -7.08 6.80
CA SER A 115 22.31 -7.50 5.60
C SER A 115 22.00 -8.97 5.29
N GLY A 116 22.17 -9.37 4.04
CA GLY A 116 21.87 -10.75 3.65
C GLY A 116 22.24 -11.06 2.21
N THR A 117 21.99 -12.31 1.84
CA THR A 117 22.21 -12.84 0.51
C THR A 117 20.92 -13.46 0.00
N HIS A 118 20.35 -12.87 -1.03
CA HIS A 118 19.14 -13.34 -1.69
C HIS A 118 19.53 -14.20 -2.90
N ARG A 119 19.05 -15.44 -2.91
CA ARG A 119 19.27 -16.38 -4.02
C ARG A 119 18.10 -16.34 -4.99
N PHE A 120 18.41 -16.16 -6.27
CA PHE A 120 17.48 -16.34 -7.38
C PHE A 120 17.94 -17.46 -8.29
N ASP A 121 16.99 -18.18 -8.89
CA ASP A 121 17.26 -19.11 -9.98
C ASP A 121 16.62 -18.52 -11.25
N MET A 122 17.42 -17.81 -12.06
CA MET A 122 16.98 -17.12 -13.27
C MET A 122 17.55 -17.79 -14.51
N MET A 123 16.71 -18.16 -15.48
CA MET A 123 17.17 -18.80 -16.73
C MET A 123 18.09 -20.03 -16.51
N ASN A 124 17.77 -20.86 -15.51
CA ASN A 124 18.59 -22.00 -15.06
C ASN A 124 20.01 -21.62 -14.57
N LYS A 125 20.22 -20.35 -14.19
CA LYS A 125 21.44 -19.87 -13.54
C LYS A 125 21.11 -19.44 -12.12
N ARG A 126 21.98 -19.84 -11.20
CA ARG A 126 21.90 -19.38 -9.82
C ARG A 126 22.58 -18.02 -9.71
N VAL A 127 21.81 -17.04 -9.28
CA VAL A 127 22.27 -15.68 -9.02
C VAL A 127 22.15 -15.44 -7.53
N TYR A 128 23.21 -14.89 -6.93
CA TYR A 128 23.20 -14.45 -5.55
C TYR A 128 23.38 -12.95 -5.53
N LYS A 129 22.41 -12.26 -4.94
CA LYS A 129 22.47 -10.83 -4.70
C LYS A 129 22.74 -10.59 -3.23
N ASN A 130 23.76 -9.80 -2.92
CA ASN A 130 24.03 -9.37 -1.55
C ASN A 130 23.45 -7.98 -1.34
N TYR A 131 22.79 -7.76 -0.22
CA TYR A 131 22.38 -6.45 0.24
C TYR A 131 23.02 -6.18 1.62
N VAL A 132 23.39 -4.92 1.84
CA VAL A 132 24.08 -4.47 3.05
C VAL A 132 23.28 -3.32 3.64
N ASP A 133 23.02 -3.42 4.94
CA ASP A 133 22.40 -2.37 5.74
C ASP A 133 21.04 -1.86 5.22
N LEU A 134 20.26 -2.76 4.61
CA LEU A 134 18.94 -2.49 4.09
C LEU A 134 17.94 -2.32 5.25
N SER A 135 16.99 -1.38 5.12
CA SER A 135 15.96 -1.14 6.12
C SER A 135 14.56 -1.56 5.69
N ASN A 136 13.70 -1.86 6.65
CA ASN A 136 12.24 -1.92 6.47
C ASN A 136 11.58 -1.18 7.63
N ILE A 137 10.32 -0.75 7.45
CA ILE A 137 9.48 -0.22 8.52
C ILE A 137 8.30 -1.15 8.74
N ILE A 138 8.12 -1.58 9.99
CA ILE A 138 7.17 -2.63 10.36
C ILE A 138 6.28 -2.10 11.47
N VAL A 139 4.98 -2.19 11.27
CA VAL A 139 3.97 -1.84 12.28
C VAL A 139 3.15 -3.08 12.59
N ARG A 140 3.01 -3.45 13.86
CA ARG A 140 2.07 -4.48 14.29
C ARG A 140 0.94 -3.86 15.09
N VAL A 141 -0.29 -4.11 14.66
CA VAL A 141 -1.51 -3.75 15.38
C VAL A 141 -2.11 -5.03 15.96
N SER A 142 -2.27 -5.10 17.28
CA SER A 142 -2.78 -6.28 17.99
C SER A 142 -3.64 -5.88 19.19
N ASP A 143 -4.19 -6.86 19.91
CA ASP A 143 -4.93 -6.63 21.17
C ASP A 143 -4.01 -6.56 22.40
N GLY A 144 -2.69 -6.64 22.19
CA GLY A 144 -1.67 -6.67 23.23
C GLY A 144 -1.41 -8.05 23.86
N THR A 145 -2.25 -9.05 23.57
CA THR A 145 -2.14 -10.37 24.20
C THR A 145 -1.23 -11.31 23.41
N ALA A 146 -0.63 -12.27 24.10
CA ALA A 146 0.18 -13.30 23.45
C ALA A 146 -0.62 -14.14 22.44
N GLU A 147 -1.91 -14.40 22.72
CA GLU A 147 -2.77 -15.16 21.81
C GLU A 147 -3.14 -14.35 20.56
N GLY A 148 -3.50 -13.07 20.70
CA GLY A 148 -3.78 -12.20 19.55
C GLY A 148 -2.55 -11.97 18.65
N LYS A 149 -1.35 -12.01 19.23
CA LYS A 149 -0.06 -11.89 18.52
C LYS A 149 0.43 -13.18 17.84
N LYS A 150 -0.18 -14.33 18.13
CA LYS A 150 0.23 -15.65 17.63
C LYS A 150 0.03 -15.83 16.13
N HIS A 151 -1.00 -15.19 15.59
CA HIS A 151 -1.35 -15.23 14.18
C HIS A 151 -1.52 -13.82 13.63
N ALA A 152 -1.01 -13.61 12.42
CA ALA A 152 -1.04 -12.32 11.77
C ALA A 152 -1.43 -12.41 10.29
N VAL A 153 -2.13 -11.38 9.82
CA VAL A 153 -2.18 -11.04 8.39
C VAL A 153 -1.08 -10.03 8.11
N LEU A 154 -0.23 -10.31 7.13
CA LEU A 154 0.77 -9.38 6.62
C LEU A 154 0.13 -8.54 5.50
N VAL A 155 0.16 -7.22 5.62
CA VAL A 155 -0.15 -6.27 4.55
C VAL A 155 1.16 -5.63 4.14
N ASN A 156 1.56 -5.82 2.89
CA ASN A 156 2.85 -5.37 2.38
C ASN A 156 2.68 -4.32 1.28
N SER A 157 3.52 -3.28 1.29
CA SER A 157 3.78 -2.35 0.19
C SER A 157 5.27 -2.06 0.15
N HIS A 158 5.76 -1.50 -0.96
CA HIS A 158 7.14 -1.06 -1.05
C HIS A 158 7.28 0.46 -1.02
N LEU A 159 8.31 0.94 -0.33
CA LEU A 159 8.57 2.37 -0.17
C LEU A 159 9.49 2.91 -1.27
N ASP A 160 10.37 2.06 -1.80
CA ASP A 160 11.31 2.48 -2.83
C ASP A 160 10.61 2.85 -4.15
N SER A 161 11.40 3.37 -5.08
CA SER A 161 10.95 3.55 -6.46
C SER A 161 12.12 3.29 -7.40
N THR A 162 11.81 2.94 -8.64
CA THR A 162 12.81 2.71 -9.67
C THR A 162 12.87 3.82 -10.72
N LEU A 163 14.03 3.99 -11.35
CA LEU A 163 14.12 4.83 -12.54
C LEU A 163 13.34 4.16 -13.69
N PRO A 164 12.61 4.92 -14.53
CA PRO A 164 12.59 6.39 -14.63
C PRO A 164 11.39 7.05 -13.95
N SER A 165 10.82 6.47 -12.88
CA SER A 165 9.59 6.95 -12.24
C SER A 165 9.77 7.38 -10.77
N PRO A 166 9.10 8.45 -10.31
CA PRO A 166 9.03 8.77 -8.88
C PRO A 166 8.12 7.81 -8.09
N GLY A 167 7.42 6.90 -8.77
CA GLY A 167 6.66 5.82 -8.12
C GLY A 167 5.41 6.28 -7.37
N ALA A 168 4.59 7.14 -8.00
CA ALA A 168 3.33 7.59 -7.40
C ALA A 168 2.30 6.45 -7.32
N ALA A 169 2.10 5.74 -8.45
CA ALA A 169 1.27 4.53 -8.50
C ALA A 169 2.01 3.30 -7.96
N ASP A 170 3.31 3.20 -8.23
CA ASP A 170 4.17 2.09 -7.84
C ASP A 170 5.32 2.59 -6.94
N ASP A 171 5.18 2.63 -5.61
CA ASP A 171 4.03 2.14 -4.83
C ASP A 171 3.58 3.11 -3.72
N ALA A 172 3.82 4.41 -3.93
CA ALA A 172 3.48 5.44 -2.95
C ALA A 172 1.97 5.46 -2.61
N VAL A 173 1.09 5.11 -3.54
CA VAL A 173 -0.36 5.02 -3.27
C VAL A 173 -0.68 3.91 -2.27
N SER A 174 -0.05 2.74 -2.39
CA SER A 174 -0.25 1.64 -1.44
C SER A 174 0.34 1.96 -0.07
N VAL A 175 1.48 2.65 -0.03
CA VAL A 175 2.03 3.20 1.23
C VAL A 175 1.01 4.13 1.89
N GLY A 176 0.41 5.06 1.14
CA GLY A 176 -0.64 5.95 1.62
C GLY A 176 -1.90 5.21 2.10
N VAL A 177 -2.34 4.20 1.37
CA VAL A 177 -3.47 3.33 1.75
C VAL A 177 -3.18 2.61 3.07
N MET A 178 -1.98 2.05 3.26
CA MET A 178 -1.62 1.35 4.49
C MET A 178 -1.59 2.31 5.70
N LEU A 179 -1.04 3.51 5.55
CA LEU A 179 -1.08 4.54 6.60
C LEU A 179 -2.53 4.89 6.99
N GLU A 180 -3.40 5.05 6.00
CA GLU A 180 -4.82 5.33 6.24
C GLU A 180 -5.57 4.15 6.87
N CYS A 181 -5.27 2.91 6.47
CA CYS A 181 -5.82 1.72 7.12
C CYS A 181 -5.42 1.67 8.60
N ILE A 182 -4.15 1.93 8.93
CA ILE A 182 -3.69 2.00 10.32
C ILE A 182 -4.48 3.06 11.08
N ARG A 183 -4.60 4.28 10.53
CA ARG A 183 -5.36 5.37 11.17
C ARG A 183 -6.81 4.97 11.42
N VAL A 184 -7.52 4.51 10.39
CA VAL A 184 -8.96 4.20 10.50
C VAL A 184 -9.21 3.07 11.50
N LEU A 185 -8.44 1.99 11.44
CA LEU A 185 -8.59 0.85 12.35
C LEU A 185 -8.30 1.28 13.80
N THR A 186 -7.17 1.95 14.03
CA THR A 186 -6.74 2.33 15.39
C THR A 186 -7.57 3.45 16.00
N GLN A 187 -8.21 4.29 15.20
CA GLN A 187 -9.08 5.37 15.70
C GLN A 187 -10.56 4.98 15.79
N THR A 188 -10.96 3.80 15.30
CA THR A 188 -12.34 3.31 15.42
C THR A 188 -12.62 2.84 16.85
N PRO A 189 -13.49 3.51 17.65
CA PRO A 189 -13.57 3.33 19.10
C PRO A 189 -13.77 1.88 19.57
N ASP A 190 -14.67 1.15 18.92
CA ASP A 190 -15.07 -0.21 19.33
C ASP A 190 -14.32 -1.32 18.58
N TRP A 191 -13.38 -0.97 17.69
CA TRP A 191 -12.62 -1.96 16.95
C TRP A 191 -11.46 -2.51 17.79
N GLN A 192 -11.37 -3.83 17.85
CA GLN A 192 -10.28 -4.58 18.50
C GLN A 192 -9.87 -5.77 17.62
N PRO A 193 -8.57 -5.94 17.31
CA PRO A 193 -8.12 -7.03 16.46
C PRO A 193 -8.09 -8.36 17.22
N VAL A 194 -8.80 -9.38 16.73
CA VAL A 194 -8.70 -10.76 17.27
C VAL A 194 -7.37 -11.41 16.89
N HIS A 195 -6.88 -11.11 15.68
CA HIS A 195 -5.57 -11.50 15.20
C HIS A 195 -4.81 -10.25 14.79
N SER A 196 -3.50 -10.27 15.01
CA SER A 196 -2.66 -9.13 14.68
C SER A 196 -2.64 -8.83 13.17
N ILE A 197 -2.45 -7.56 12.82
CA ILE A 197 -2.17 -7.12 11.47
C ILE A 197 -0.74 -6.58 11.48
N ILE A 198 0.09 -7.06 10.57
CA ILE A 198 1.44 -6.55 10.37
C ILE A 198 1.44 -5.75 9.08
N PHE A 199 1.71 -4.46 9.17
CA PHE A 199 1.95 -3.59 8.04
C PHE A 199 3.45 -3.54 7.81
N LEU A 200 3.90 -4.09 6.69
CA LEU A 200 5.29 -4.08 6.24
C LEU A 200 5.44 -3.09 5.10
N PHE A 201 6.19 -2.02 5.37
CA PHE A 201 6.68 -1.11 4.36
C PHE A 201 8.11 -1.55 4.06
N ASN A 202 8.25 -2.39 3.03
CA ASN A 202 9.54 -2.90 2.66
C ASN A 202 10.30 -1.90 1.78
N ASN A 203 11.62 -2.01 1.75
CA ASN A 203 12.44 -1.33 0.74
C ASN A 203 13.02 -2.35 -0.23
N ALA A 204 13.62 -1.86 -1.31
CA ALA A 204 14.37 -2.65 -2.27
C ALA A 204 13.53 -3.74 -2.96
N GLU A 205 12.22 -3.50 -3.14
CA GLU A 205 11.35 -4.32 -3.98
C GLU A 205 11.83 -4.28 -5.43
N GLU A 206 12.06 -3.08 -5.94
CA GLU A 206 12.47 -2.78 -7.32
C GLU A 206 13.85 -3.36 -7.66
N SER A 207 14.57 -3.77 -6.61
CA SER A 207 15.85 -4.43 -6.71
C SER A 207 15.74 -5.94 -6.48
N LEU A 208 14.64 -6.57 -6.91
CA LEU A 208 14.36 -8.01 -6.76
C LEU A 208 13.97 -8.41 -5.32
N GLN A 209 13.16 -7.60 -4.64
CA GLN A 209 12.45 -8.03 -3.42
C GLN A 209 13.36 -8.33 -2.22
N ASP A 210 14.46 -7.57 -2.08
CA ASP A 210 15.43 -7.80 -1.00
C ASP A 210 14.88 -7.42 0.37
N GLY A 211 14.02 -6.39 0.49
CA GLY A 211 13.45 -6.01 1.78
C GLY A 211 12.44 -7.02 2.30
N SER A 212 11.60 -7.58 1.44
CA SER A 212 10.69 -8.65 1.85
C SER A 212 11.46 -9.92 2.24
N HIS A 213 12.54 -10.24 1.54
CA HIS A 213 13.47 -11.30 1.93
C HIS A 213 14.10 -11.04 3.32
N LEU A 214 14.58 -9.81 3.57
CA LEU A 214 15.12 -9.40 4.87
C LEU A 214 14.07 -9.55 5.98
N TYR A 215 12.83 -9.14 5.75
CA TYR A 215 11.74 -9.31 6.71
C TYR A 215 11.49 -10.80 6.98
N ALA A 216 11.24 -11.58 5.93
CA ALA A 216 10.83 -12.97 6.03
C ALA A 216 11.88 -13.86 6.72
N THR A 217 13.16 -13.55 6.53
CA THR A 217 14.26 -14.37 7.06
C THR A 217 14.77 -13.91 8.42
N GLN A 218 14.58 -12.64 8.81
CA GLN A 218 15.25 -12.09 10.00
C GLN A 218 14.32 -11.43 11.02
N HIS A 219 13.14 -10.94 10.63
CA HIS A 219 12.27 -10.27 11.59
C HIS A 219 11.50 -11.29 12.42
N PHE A 220 11.50 -11.13 13.75
CA PHE A 220 10.82 -12.08 14.63
C PHE A 220 9.31 -12.11 14.38
N THR A 221 8.65 -11.07 13.88
CA THR A 221 7.20 -11.19 13.59
C THR A 221 6.90 -12.04 12.36
N ALA A 222 7.87 -12.37 11.50
CA ALA A 222 7.63 -13.13 10.27
C ALA A 222 7.03 -14.51 10.54
N HIS A 223 7.38 -15.16 11.65
CA HIS A 223 6.87 -16.50 11.99
C HIS A 223 5.40 -16.53 12.43
N THR A 224 4.80 -15.38 12.75
CA THR A 224 3.38 -15.29 13.13
C THR A 224 2.46 -15.12 11.92
N VAL A 225 3.01 -14.78 10.75
CA VAL A 225 2.23 -14.55 9.52
C VAL A 225 1.53 -15.84 9.07
N ARG A 226 0.25 -15.73 8.72
CA ARG A 226 -0.59 -16.84 8.23
C ARG A 226 -1.23 -16.56 6.87
N ALA A 227 -1.38 -15.29 6.52
CA ALA A 227 -1.82 -14.84 5.21
C ALA A 227 -1.11 -13.53 4.87
N MET A 228 -0.96 -13.25 3.58
CA MET A 228 -0.35 -12.03 3.07
C MET A 228 -1.25 -11.37 2.03
N ILE A 229 -1.36 -10.05 2.09
CA ILE A 229 -1.93 -9.18 1.08
C ILE A 229 -0.79 -8.27 0.61
N ASN A 230 -0.38 -8.43 -0.65
CA ASN A 230 0.55 -7.49 -1.29
C ASN A 230 -0.27 -6.40 -1.98
N LEU A 231 -0.03 -5.15 -1.60
CA LEU A 231 -0.54 -3.98 -2.31
C LEU A 231 0.59 -3.50 -3.20
N GLU A 232 0.38 -3.57 -4.52
CA GLU A 232 1.31 -3.10 -5.53
C GLU A 232 0.53 -2.71 -6.79
N ALA A 233 1.16 -1.96 -7.70
CA ALA A 233 0.58 -1.58 -8.98
C ALA A 233 0.59 -2.72 -10.02
N ALA A 234 0.07 -3.91 -9.67
CA ALA A 234 -0.13 -5.00 -10.65
C ALA A 234 -1.25 -4.69 -11.67
N GLY A 235 -1.95 -3.55 -11.53
CA GLY A 235 -3.20 -3.24 -12.23
C GLY A 235 -3.14 -2.16 -13.30
N LEU A 236 -2.11 -1.31 -13.37
CA LEU A 236 -1.98 -0.24 -14.38
C LEU A 236 -0.51 0.23 -14.48
N SER A 237 0.16 -0.19 -15.55
CA SER A 237 1.40 0.39 -16.10
C SER A 237 1.10 1.17 -17.37
#